data_AF-X0IQ13-F1
#
_entry.id   AF-X0IQ13-F1
#
_cell.length_a   1.000
_cell.length_b   1.000
_cell.length_c   1.000
_cell.angle_alpha   90.00
_cell.angle_beta   90.00
_cell.angle_gamma   90.00
#
_symmetry.space_group_name_H-M   'P 1'
#
loop_
_entity.id
_entity.type
_entity.pdbx_description
1 polymer ?
#
loop_
_entity_poly.entity_id
_entity_poly.type
_entity_poly.pdbx_seq_one_letter_code
_entity_poly.pdbx_strand_id
1 'polypeptide(L)'
;MTATHEGAGWFRQMFSGGYQELPTTNAVKDKTETTQIVPRRFLRLSTRGFLLMLAAILLIPTFLALAALEGRQYLSDGTADVFEMGETQDAASPVASPASPVSPAGIPAMVKAPNKAGNIFNRRLVILLPANAPGVNVCKAIVTAVALGYPAPVILNWGKSGSHLAKIAGVLDYLDWSSRQGSSSKDHLNEDDLIMVADSADSWFQLPPSVLLWRYHALNEEANERLRAQWPHKSEMPMKQTIMVSAQKRCWPRAKSGSNLHCDALPESPLREDLYGPETDKDPNLRMVDVRPKYINSGAFIGPVGDMRKYFRRAQERYEFGKAEQGNHFYSDQGFFGEIWGEQEMWRTWRRELGDAINPSHNVSTMVRDQFEFHVGLDYNQTISIPTVFEEDDGDILTLNNQTYIAERSRELEIEPVRLTAVPEEIANATNPLARILSEEDRRTLNWGDMTLYADFFTTAIPINIHHNAHINNLKNRRVLWWDRMWFFPYLRQLVNAQLTQRRQQPLGRVEIPEGRAIYWGLEAYRTIRRFMPAQRGMVNTDLDTVCTSSWAKKEKQNWWDVVFQDGQGPLVLKA
;
A
#
# COMPACT_ATOMS: atom_id res chain seq x y z
N MET A 1 -5.36 45.25 28.28
CA MET A 1 -6.79 45.23 27.93
C MET A 1 -7.00 44.13 26.91
N THR A 2 -8.06 43.37 27.12
CA THR A 2 -8.29 41.97 26.76
C THR A 2 -8.42 41.69 25.25
N ALA A 3 -7.67 40.71 24.76
CA ALA A 3 -7.92 39.99 23.52
C ALA A 3 -8.60 38.65 23.84
N THR A 4 -9.60 38.31 23.03
CA THR A 4 -10.61 37.27 23.21
C THR A 4 -10.08 35.86 22.93
N HIS A 5 -10.34 34.95 23.86
CA HIS A 5 -10.18 33.50 23.73
C HIS A 5 -11.36 32.91 22.95
N GLU A 6 -11.14 32.47 21.71
CA GLU A 6 -11.96 31.46 21.03
C GLU A 6 -11.07 30.29 20.66
N GLY A 7 -11.10 29.24 21.48
CA GLY A 7 -10.32 28.01 21.23
C GLY A 7 -10.67 26.82 22.13
N ALA A 8 -11.65 26.95 23.03
CA ALA A 8 -11.98 25.94 24.03
C ALA A 8 -13.32 25.21 23.80
N GLY A 9 -14.01 25.47 22.68
CA GLY A 9 -15.36 24.96 22.44
C GLY A 9 -15.42 23.47 22.11
N TRP A 10 -14.45 22.95 21.36
CA TRP A 10 -14.52 21.59 20.81
C TRP A 10 -14.22 20.50 21.86
N PHE A 11 -13.28 20.75 22.78
CA PHE A 11 -12.90 19.79 23.82
C PHE A 11 -14.01 19.53 24.87
N ARG A 12 -14.92 20.48 25.11
CA ARG A 12 -16.04 20.28 26.05
C ARG A 12 -17.09 19.30 25.51
N GLN A 13 -17.19 19.15 24.19
CA GLN A 13 -18.20 18.29 23.57
C GLN A 13 -17.85 16.80 23.62
N MET A 14 -16.57 16.42 23.74
CA MET A 14 -16.15 15.02 23.89
C MET A 14 -16.45 14.42 25.28
N PHE A 15 -16.62 15.24 26.33
CA PHE A 15 -16.67 14.76 27.72
C PHE A 15 -18.03 14.96 28.42
N SER A 16 -19.08 15.39 27.72
CA SER A 16 -20.41 15.59 28.30
C SER A 16 -21.46 14.64 27.71
N GLY A 17 -21.32 13.34 27.99
CA GLY A 17 -22.35 12.32 27.74
C GLY A 17 -22.89 11.80 29.07
N GLY A 18 -23.81 12.53 29.68
CA GLY A 18 -24.49 12.12 30.91
C GLY A 18 -25.47 10.98 30.67
N TYR A 19 -25.44 9.98 31.55
CA TYR A 19 -26.41 8.91 31.68
C TYR A 19 -27.85 9.47 31.75
N GLN A 20 -28.74 8.97 30.89
CA GLN A 20 -30.19 9.08 31.07
C GLN A 20 -30.77 7.67 31.17
N GLU A 21 -31.36 7.37 32.32
CA GLU A 21 -32.13 6.16 32.61
C GLU A 21 -33.40 6.13 31.74
N LEU A 22 -33.67 4.96 31.14
CA LEU A 22 -34.95 4.65 30.51
C LEU A 22 -35.81 3.82 31.46
N PRO A 23 -37.14 4.04 31.50
CA PRO A 23 -38.03 3.41 32.46
C PRO A 23 -38.34 1.95 32.08
N THR A 24 -38.54 1.17 33.13
CA THR A 24 -38.97 -0.22 33.13
C THR A 24 -40.46 -0.37 32.83
N THR A 25 -40.82 -1.31 31.95
CA THR A 25 -42.13 -2.00 32.01
C THR A 25 -41.99 -3.47 31.63
N ASN A 26 -42.60 -4.30 32.46
CA ASN A 26 -42.56 -5.76 32.48
C ASN A 26 -43.50 -6.44 31.45
N ALA A 27 -43.19 -7.72 31.21
CA ALA A 27 -44.13 -8.83 30.96
C ALA A 27 -44.66 -8.98 29.51
N VAL A 28 -44.86 -10.14 28.86
CA VAL A 28 -44.92 -11.58 29.19
C VAL A 28 -44.58 -12.38 27.91
N LYS A 29 -44.07 -13.62 28.06
CA LYS A 29 -43.87 -14.66 27.04
C LYS A 29 -45.18 -15.13 26.38
N ASP A 30 -45.18 -15.46 25.08
CA ASP A 30 -45.63 -16.80 24.67
C ASP A 30 -45.11 -17.26 23.30
N LYS A 31 -45.21 -18.57 23.10
CA LYS A 31 -44.51 -19.47 22.18
C LYS A 31 -45.11 -19.60 20.76
N THR A 32 -44.25 -20.11 19.87
CA THR A 32 -44.43 -21.17 18.85
C THR A 32 -45.11 -20.91 17.48
N GLU A 33 -44.37 -21.44 16.48
CA GLU A 33 -44.79 -22.18 15.26
C GLU A 33 -45.07 -21.45 13.92
N THR A 34 -44.13 -21.69 12.99
CA THR A 34 -44.27 -22.19 11.60
C THR A 34 -45.48 -21.76 10.76
N THR A 35 -45.25 -21.23 9.55
CA THR A 35 -45.73 -21.79 8.25
C THR A 35 -45.14 -21.00 7.05
N GLN A 36 -44.73 -21.72 6.01
CA GLN A 36 -44.30 -21.23 4.69
C GLN A 36 -45.42 -20.51 3.92
N ILE A 37 -45.17 -19.34 3.34
CA ILE A 37 -45.93 -18.82 2.17
C ILE A 37 -45.00 -18.08 1.21
N VAL A 38 -44.85 -18.61 -0.01
CA VAL A 38 -44.26 -17.94 -1.18
C VAL A 38 -45.34 -17.07 -1.83
N PRO A 39 -45.03 -15.84 -2.30
CA PRO A 39 -45.85 -15.21 -3.33
C PRO A 39 -45.04 -14.98 -4.61
N ARG A 40 -45.39 -15.74 -5.66
CA ARG A 40 -45.24 -15.30 -7.06
C ARG A 40 -46.23 -14.16 -7.30
N ARG A 41 -45.75 -12.98 -7.69
CA ARG A 41 -46.58 -11.96 -8.37
C ARG A 41 -45.86 -11.50 -9.64
N PHE A 42 -46.44 -11.87 -10.78
CA PHE A 42 -46.19 -11.27 -12.07
C PHE A 42 -46.64 -9.80 -12.03
N LEU A 43 -45.73 -8.88 -12.38
CA LEU A 43 -46.03 -7.47 -12.62
C LEU A 43 -46.89 -7.34 -13.88
N ARG A 44 -48.19 -7.07 -13.72
CA ARG A 44 -49.00 -6.48 -14.81
C ARG A 44 -48.71 -4.99 -14.86
N LEU A 45 -47.79 -4.57 -15.73
CA LEU A 45 -47.61 -3.16 -16.06
C LEU A 45 -48.84 -2.66 -16.82
N SER A 46 -49.32 -1.46 -16.46
CA SER A 46 -50.36 -0.77 -17.23
C SER A 46 -49.82 -0.43 -18.63
N THR A 47 -50.70 -0.26 -19.61
CA THR A 47 -50.35 0.10 -21.00
C THR A 47 -49.47 1.35 -21.07
N ARG A 48 -49.63 2.31 -20.14
CA ARG A 48 -48.75 3.48 -20.00
C ARG A 48 -47.35 3.11 -19.51
N GLY A 49 -47.22 2.18 -18.56
CA GLY A 49 -45.93 1.69 -18.07
C GLY A 49 -45.16 0.88 -19.12
N PHE A 50 -45.87 0.12 -19.96
CA PHE A 50 -45.26 -0.61 -21.08
C PHE A 50 -44.75 0.34 -22.17
N LEU A 51 -45.51 1.40 -22.51
CA LEU A 51 -45.09 2.42 -23.47
C LEU A 51 -43.87 3.22 -22.99
N LEU A 52 -43.79 3.55 -21.70
CA LEU A 52 -42.62 4.24 -21.13
C LEU A 52 -41.36 3.37 -21.13
N MET A 53 -41.49 2.07 -20.86
CA MET A 53 -40.39 1.12 -20.96
C MET A 53 -39.90 0.96 -22.41
N LEU A 54 -40.81 0.88 -23.38
CA LEU A 54 -40.46 0.85 -24.80
C LEU A 54 -39.75 2.13 -25.26
N ALA A 55 -40.23 3.30 -24.81
CA ALA A 55 -39.57 4.57 -25.09
C ALA A 55 -38.15 4.63 -24.50
N ALA A 56 -37.95 4.15 -23.27
CA ALA A 56 -36.62 4.09 -22.66
C ALA A 56 -35.67 3.13 -23.41
N ILE A 57 -36.16 1.97 -23.85
CA ILE A 57 -35.37 0.99 -24.61
C ILE A 57 -34.97 1.52 -25.99
N LEU A 58 -35.79 2.37 -26.62
CA LEU A 58 -35.51 2.91 -27.96
C LEU A 58 -34.71 4.22 -27.93
N LEU A 59 -34.97 5.10 -26.96
CA LEU A 59 -34.35 6.43 -26.90
C LEU A 59 -32.95 6.42 -26.29
N ILE A 60 -32.69 5.56 -25.30
CA ILE A 60 -31.38 5.54 -24.64
C ILE A 60 -30.25 5.06 -25.59
N PRO A 61 -30.42 3.98 -26.39
CA PRO A 61 -29.38 3.56 -27.33
C PRO A 61 -29.18 4.52 -28.49
N THR A 62 -30.24 5.20 -28.95
CA THR A 62 -30.14 6.20 -30.02
C THR A 62 -29.42 7.45 -29.55
N PHE A 63 -29.66 7.90 -28.32
CA PHE A 63 -28.91 9.02 -27.74
C PHE A 63 -27.43 8.68 -27.53
N LEU A 64 -27.12 7.46 -27.10
CA LEU A 64 -25.74 6.97 -26.97
C LEU A 64 -25.04 6.83 -28.33
N ALA A 65 -25.75 6.42 -29.38
CA ALA A 65 -25.20 6.35 -30.74
C ALA A 65 -24.96 7.74 -31.35
N LEU A 66 -25.84 8.70 -31.11
CA LEU A 66 -25.67 10.10 -31.53
C LEU A 66 -24.48 10.77 -30.84
N ALA A 67 -24.33 10.58 -29.52
CA ALA A 67 -23.17 11.08 -28.78
C ALA A 67 -21.84 10.46 -29.26
N ALA A 68 -21.87 9.19 -29.69
CA ALA A 68 -20.69 8.52 -30.26
C ALA A 68 -20.35 9.00 -31.69
N LEU A 69 -21.35 9.48 -32.46
CA LEU A 69 -21.14 10.07 -33.79
C LEU A 69 -20.57 11.49 -33.70
N GLU A 70 -21.07 12.32 -32.77
CA GLU A 70 -20.49 13.66 -32.51
C GLU A 70 -19.06 13.56 -31.94
N GLY A 71 -18.80 12.59 -31.07
CA GLY A 71 -17.44 12.32 -30.55
C GLY A 71 -16.43 11.88 -31.63
N ARG A 72 -16.89 11.31 -32.75
CA ARG A 72 -16.03 10.96 -33.89
C ARG A 72 -15.75 12.14 -34.82
N GLN A 73 -16.62 13.15 -34.85
CA GLN A 73 -16.45 14.34 -35.67
C GLN A 73 -15.39 15.28 -35.08
N TYR A 74 -15.15 15.23 -33.76
CA TYR A 74 -14.09 15.97 -33.06
C TYR A 74 -12.68 15.39 -33.23
N LEU A 75 -12.54 14.15 -33.74
CA LEU A 75 -11.26 13.46 -33.96
C LEU A 75 -10.80 13.47 -35.42
N SER A 76 -11.55 14.10 -36.33
CA SER A 76 -11.26 14.12 -37.77
C SER A 76 -10.76 15.47 -38.32
N ASP A 77 -10.76 16.56 -37.53
CA ASP A 77 -10.35 17.91 -37.96
C ASP A 77 -8.97 18.35 -37.42
N GLY A 78 -8.15 17.40 -36.97
CA GLY A 78 -6.84 17.67 -36.35
C GLY A 78 -5.61 17.44 -37.23
N THR A 79 -5.74 17.31 -38.56
CA THR A 79 -4.59 17.08 -39.45
C THR A 79 -4.74 17.79 -40.79
N ALA A 80 -4.15 18.97 -40.92
CA ALA A 80 -3.41 19.46 -42.09
C ALA A 80 -3.18 20.97 -41.92
N ASP A 81 -1.94 21.37 -41.66
CA ASP A 81 -1.33 22.45 -42.44
C ASP A 81 0.19 22.32 -42.36
N VAL A 82 0.74 21.93 -43.50
CA VAL A 82 2.15 21.97 -43.83
C VAL A 82 2.48 23.42 -44.17
N PHE A 83 3.48 24.01 -43.51
CA PHE A 83 4.12 25.23 -44.00
C PHE A 83 5.63 25.07 -44.05
N GLU A 84 6.15 25.45 -45.21
CA GLU A 84 7.50 25.29 -45.71
C GLU A 84 8.58 26.04 -44.93
N MET A 85 9.80 25.53 -45.08
CA MET A 85 11.07 26.07 -44.63
C MET A 85 11.31 27.52 -45.07
N GLY A 86 11.83 28.32 -44.14
CA GLY A 86 12.62 29.50 -44.42
C GLY A 86 13.98 29.39 -43.73
N GLU A 87 15.04 29.23 -44.52
CA GLU A 87 16.43 29.32 -44.06
C GLU A 87 16.71 30.70 -43.45
N THR A 88 17.36 30.74 -42.30
CA THR A 88 18.36 31.79 -41.99
C THR A 88 19.45 31.19 -41.11
N GLN A 89 20.67 31.24 -41.64
CA GLN A 89 21.92 31.04 -40.91
C GLN A 89 22.09 32.18 -39.91
N ASP A 90 22.49 31.88 -38.67
CA ASP A 90 23.39 32.77 -37.96
C ASP A 90 24.19 32.06 -36.85
N ALA A 91 25.35 32.67 -36.60
CA ALA A 91 26.58 32.12 -36.06
C ALA A 91 26.54 31.56 -34.62
N ALA A 92 27.38 30.55 -34.41
CA ALA A 92 27.71 29.95 -33.13
C ALA A 92 28.39 30.92 -32.16
N SER A 93 28.09 30.76 -30.86
CA SER A 93 28.95 31.13 -29.74
C SER A 93 28.75 30.14 -28.59
N PRO A 94 29.80 29.87 -27.79
CA PRO A 94 29.91 28.63 -27.02
C PRO A 94 29.07 28.67 -25.75
N VAL A 95 28.24 27.64 -25.58
CA VAL A 95 27.46 27.38 -24.37
C VAL A 95 28.41 27.07 -23.22
N ALA A 96 28.38 27.91 -22.19
CA ALA A 96 29.00 27.63 -20.91
C ALA A 96 28.37 26.36 -20.30
N SER A 97 29.22 25.44 -19.85
CA SER A 97 28.81 24.20 -19.18
C SER A 97 27.86 24.48 -18.01
N PRO A 98 26.65 23.90 -17.98
CA PRO A 98 25.86 23.89 -16.76
C PRO A 98 26.51 22.96 -15.75
N ALA A 99 26.48 23.41 -14.50
CA ALA A 99 26.97 22.72 -13.33
C ALA A 99 26.40 21.29 -13.18
N SER A 100 27.16 20.46 -12.49
CA SER A 100 26.84 19.07 -12.14
C SER A 100 25.37 18.87 -11.72
N PRO A 101 24.72 17.78 -12.14
CA PRO A 101 23.36 17.49 -11.72
C PRO A 101 23.32 17.27 -10.20
N VAL A 102 22.41 17.98 -9.54
CA VAL A 102 21.96 17.69 -8.18
C VAL A 102 21.38 16.27 -8.19
N SER A 103 21.86 15.40 -7.29
CA SER A 103 21.35 14.03 -7.13
C SER A 103 19.82 14.02 -7.06
N PRO A 104 19.13 13.05 -7.67
CA PRO A 104 17.68 12.94 -7.55
C PRO A 104 17.31 12.81 -6.07
N ALA A 105 16.56 13.79 -5.55
CA ALA A 105 15.94 13.71 -4.25
C ALA A 105 14.94 12.56 -4.28
N GLY A 106 15.26 11.44 -3.65
CA GLY A 106 14.35 10.30 -3.61
C GLY A 106 14.56 9.35 -2.45
N ILE A 107 15.80 9.18 -1.95
CA ILE A 107 16.09 8.19 -0.91
C ILE A 107 17.27 8.66 -0.02
N PRO A 108 17.12 8.75 1.31
CA PRO A 108 18.19 9.15 2.23
C PRO A 108 19.30 8.11 2.29
N ALA A 109 20.57 8.54 2.32
CA ALA A 109 21.68 7.65 2.66
C ALA A 109 21.59 7.21 4.14
N MET A 110 21.84 5.93 4.43
CA MET A 110 21.92 5.46 5.81
C MET A 110 23.00 6.22 6.59
N VAL A 111 22.67 6.63 7.82
CA VAL A 111 23.63 7.23 8.76
C VAL A 111 24.81 6.27 8.98
N LYS A 112 26.03 6.79 8.90
CA LYS A 112 27.26 6.00 9.13
C LYS A 112 27.22 5.31 10.48
N ALA A 113 27.60 4.04 10.48
CA ALA A 113 27.61 3.19 11.67
C ALA A 113 28.38 3.84 12.84
N PRO A 114 27.88 3.74 14.09
CA PRO A 114 28.67 4.10 15.26
C PRO A 114 29.90 3.17 15.35
N ASN A 115 31.07 3.76 15.62
CA ASN A 115 32.38 3.09 15.73
C ASN A 115 32.53 2.11 16.92
N LYS A 116 31.44 1.56 17.47
CA LYS A 116 31.47 0.58 18.57
C LYS A 116 30.90 -0.75 18.11
N ALA A 117 31.48 -1.85 18.60
CA ALA A 117 30.91 -3.19 18.45
C ALA A 117 29.52 -3.22 19.11
N GLY A 118 28.49 -2.88 18.34
CA GLY A 118 27.10 -2.87 18.78
C GLY A 118 26.57 -4.28 18.99
N ASN A 119 25.52 -4.40 19.80
CA ASN A 119 24.81 -5.66 19.99
C ASN A 119 24.25 -6.18 18.65
N ILE A 120 24.25 -7.49 18.46
CA ILE A 120 23.61 -8.14 17.29
C ILE A 120 22.21 -8.58 17.69
N PHE A 121 21.21 -8.08 16.97
CA PHE A 121 19.80 -8.41 17.17
C PHE A 121 19.30 -9.30 16.03
N ASN A 122 18.72 -10.45 16.37
CA ASN A 122 18.10 -11.33 15.39
C ASN A 122 16.60 -11.09 15.38
N ARG A 123 16.09 -10.52 14.28
CA ARG A 123 14.67 -10.18 14.11
C ARG A 123 14.01 -11.03 13.05
N ARG A 124 12.69 -11.02 13.02
CA ARG A 124 11.85 -11.66 12.01
C ARG A 124 11.26 -10.62 11.06
N LEU A 125 11.07 -11.01 9.81
CA LEU A 125 10.21 -10.34 8.84
C LEU A 125 9.13 -11.34 8.40
N VAL A 126 7.86 -10.97 8.52
CA VAL A 126 6.74 -11.78 8.06
C VAL A 126 5.88 -10.99 7.08
N ILE A 127 5.56 -11.61 5.94
CA ILE A 127 4.64 -11.06 4.95
C ILE A 127 3.25 -11.64 5.21
N LEU A 128 2.26 -10.77 5.42
CA LEU A 128 0.87 -11.12 5.65
C LEU A 128 0.03 -10.72 4.43
N LEU A 129 -0.70 -11.69 3.88
CA LEU A 129 -1.60 -11.49 2.74
C LEU A 129 -3.03 -11.84 3.16
N PRO A 130 -3.88 -10.84 3.49
CA PRO A 130 -5.29 -11.07 3.73
C PRO A 130 -5.98 -11.57 2.45
N ALA A 131 -6.51 -12.80 2.47
CA ALA A 131 -7.19 -13.39 1.32
C ALA A 131 -8.33 -14.32 1.78
N ASN A 132 -9.56 -13.97 1.42
CA ASN A 132 -10.75 -14.74 1.84
C ASN A 132 -10.96 -16.01 1.01
N ALA A 133 -10.45 -16.04 -0.23
CA ALA A 133 -10.68 -17.09 -1.20
C ALA A 133 -9.46 -17.31 -2.10
N PRO A 134 -9.34 -18.50 -2.72
CA PRO A 134 -8.30 -18.77 -3.70
C PRO A 134 -8.47 -17.96 -4.98
N GLY A 135 -7.37 -17.65 -5.64
CA GLY A 135 -7.39 -17.04 -6.96
C GLY A 135 -6.01 -16.83 -7.56
N VAL A 136 -5.98 -16.69 -8.88
CA VAL A 136 -4.73 -16.52 -9.64
C VAL A 136 -3.98 -15.26 -9.25
N ASN A 137 -4.67 -14.18 -8.90
CA ASN A 137 -3.99 -12.96 -8.47
C ASN A 137 -3.39 -13.08 -7.06
N VAL A 138 -4.05 -13.82 -6.15
CA VAL A 138 -3.46 -14.22 -4.86
C VAL A 138 -2.20 -15.04 -5.11
N CYS A 139 -2.25 -15.94 -6.10
CA CYS A 139 -1.08 -16.69 -6.54
C CYS A 139 0.06 -15.76 -6.98
N LYS A 140 -0.22 -14.77 -7.85
CA LYS A 140 0.78 -13.80 -8.33
C LYS A 140 1.46 -13.06 -7.17
N ALA A 141 0.71 -12.59 -6.17
CA ALA A 141 1.28 -11.97 -4.98
C ALA A 141 2.21 -12.92 -4.19
N ILE A 142 1.79 -14.18 -4.01
CA ILE A 142 2.59 -15.20 -3.31
C ILE A 142 3.87 -15.52 -4.08
N VAL A 143 3.77 -15.84 -5.38
CA VAL A 143 4.91 -16.30 -6.17
C VAL A 143 5.93 -15.19 -6.42
N THR A 144 5.52 -13.93 -6.56
CA THR A 144 6.45 -12.79 -6.67
C THR A 144 7.25 -12.62 -5.38
N ALA A 145 6.61 -12.63 -4.21
CA ALA A 145 7.32 -12.58 -2.93
C ALA A 145 8.31 -13.74 -2.78
N VAL A 146 7.88 -14.98 -3.04
CA VAL A 146 8.75 -16.16 -2.95
C VAL A 146 9.91 -16.08 -3.93
N ALA A 147 9.68 -15.70 -5.19
CA ALA A 147 10.72 -15.60 -6.21
C ALA A 147 11.81 -14.58 -5.87
N LEU A 148 11.45 -13.50 -5.17
CA LEU A 148 12.36 -12.44 -4.74
C LEU A 148 13.15 -12.78 -3.48
N GLY A 149 12.90 -13.94 -2.87
CA GLY A 149 13.61 -14.41 -1.68
C GLY A 149 12.94 -14.04 -0.36
N TYR A 150 11.71 -13.52 -0.37
CA TYR A 150 10.94 -13.35 0.87
C TYR A 150 10.59 -14.72 1.49
N PRO A 151 10.32 -14.76 2.80
CA PRO A 151 9.63 -15.90 3.41
C PRO A 151 8.28 -16.11 2.73
N ALA A 152 7.86 -17.38 2.61
CA ALA A 152 6.55 -17.74 2.12
C ALA A 152 5.47 -16.96 2.91
N PRO A 153 4.62 -16.16 2.24
CA PRO A 153 3.65 -15.34 2.93
C PRO A 153 2.66 -16.15 3.77
N VAL A 154 2.21 -15.56 4.87
CA VAL A 154 1.12 -16.09 5.69
C VAL A 154 -0.20 -15.51 5.21
N ILE A 155 -1.12 -16.40 4.88
CA ILE A 155 -2.44 -16.03 4.39
C ILE A 155 -3.41 -15.89 5.55
N LEU A 156 -4.16 -14.79 5.59
CA LEU A 156 -5.13 -14.49 6.63
C LEU A 156 -6.56 -14.54 6.09
N ASN A 157 -7.54 -14.69 6.99
CA ASN A 157 -8.98 -14.65 6.70
C ASN A 157 -9.52 -15.73 5.75
N TRP A 158 -8.79 -16.82 5.58
CA TRP A 158 -9.19 -17.88 4.67
C TRP A 158 -10.58 -18.46 4.98
N GLY A 159 -11.46 -18.49 3.98
CA GLY A 159 -12.81 -19.05 4.11
C GLY A 159 -13.78 -18.21 4.94
N LYS A 160 -13.39 -17.01 5.39
CA LYS A 160 -14.30 -16.08 6.06
C LYS A 160 -15.13 -15.33 5.01
N SER A 161 -16.43 -15.23 5.23
CA SER A 161 -17.30 -14.27 4.54
C SER A 161 -17.18 -12.92 5.25
N GLY A 162 -16.89 -11.85 4.50
CA GLY A 162 -16.73 -10.53 5.11
C GLY A 162 -16.14 -9.49 4.15
N SER A 163 -16.46 -8.23 4.42
CA SER A 163 -15.98 -7.05 3.70
C SER A 163 -14.47 -6.81 3.89
N HIS A 164 -13.93 -5.77 3.24
CA HIS A 164 -12.56 -5.25 3.46
C HIS A 164 -12.19 -5.13 4.95
N LEU A 165 -13.18 -4.93 5.82
CA LEU A 165 -13.02 -4.80 7.28
C LEU A 165 -12.52 -6.07 7.97
N ALA A 166 -12.66 -7.24 7.31
CA ALA A 166 -12.07 -8.48 7.79
C ALA A 166 -10.54 -8.40 7.87
N LYS A 167 -9.90 -7.54 7.07
CA LYS A 167 -8.44 -7.31 7.11
C LYS A 167 -7.98 -6.85 8.49
N ILE A 168 -8.70 -5.90 9.09
CA ILE A 168 -8.39 -5.34 10.42
C ILE A 168 -8.38 -6.46 11.46
N ALA A 169 -9.51 -7.16 11.58
CA ALA A 169 -9.67 -8.24 12.55
C ALA A 169 -8.68 -9.40 12.30
N GLY A 170 -8.49 -9.81 11.05
CA GLY A 170 -7.62 -10.95 10.70
C GLY A 170 -6.14 -10.70 10.98
N VAL A 171 -5.65 -9.50 10.68
CA VAL A 171 -4.27 -9.11 11.02
C VAL A 171 -4.13 -9.00 12.52
N LEU A 172 -5.07 -8.33 13.21
CA LEU A 172 -5.03 -8.20 14.66
C LEU A 172 -5.01 -9.57 15.35
N ASP A 173 -5.90 -10.50 14.97
CA ASP A 173 -5.96 -11.87 15.50
C ASP A 173 -4.60 -12.57 15.38
N TYR A 174 -3.92 -12.43 14.23
CA TYR A 174 -2.60 -13.03 13.99
C TYR A 174 -1.52 -12.42 14.87
N LEU A 175 -1.45 -11.08 14.94
CA LEU A 175 -0.45 -10.38 15.76
C LEU A 175 -0.63 -10.71 17.24
N ASP A 176 -1.86 -10.75 17.72
CA ASP A 176 -2.20 -11.09 19.09
C ASP A 176 -1.95 -12.56 19.43
N TRP A 177 -2.11 -13.46 18.46
CA TRP A 177 -1.81 -14.88 18.64
C TRP A 177 -0.29 -15.13 18.67
N SER A 178 0.44 -14.59 17.70
CA SER A 178 1.89 -14.80 17.54
C SER A 178 2.69 -14.21 18.70
N SER A 179 2.33 -13.03 19.18
CA SER A 179 3.02 -12.36 20.31
C SER A 179 2.78 -13.03 21.66
N ARG A 180 1.69 -13.82 21.79
CA ARG A 180 1.36 -14.57 23.02
C ARG A 180 1.93 -15.98 23.04
N GLN A 181 2.56 -16.43 21.95
CA GLN A 181 3.22 -17.72 21.96
C GLN A 181 4.37 -17.73 22.97
N GLY A 182 4.72 -18.90 23.49
CA GLY A 182 5.94 -19.02 24.29
C GLY A 182 7.16 -18.70 23.43
N SER A 183 8.20 -18.11 24.01
CA SER A 183 9.41 -17.69 23.30
C SER A 183 10.15 -18.82 22.56
N SER A 184 9.92 -20.08 22.94
CA SER A 184 10.43 -21.28 22.26
C SER A 184 9.60 -21.71 21.05
N SER A 185 8.43 -21.10 20.82
CA SER A 185 7.59 -21.41 19.67
C SER A 185 8.22 -20.89 18.38
N LYS A 186 8.20 -21.72 17.35
CA LYS A 186 8.64 -21.37 15.99
C LYS A 186 7.82 -20.26 15.32
N ASP A 187 6.66 -19.95 15.89
CA ASP A 187 5.71 -18.94 15.41
C ASP A 187 5.60 -17.75 16.36
N HIS A 188 6.44 -17.71 17.41
CA HIS A 188 6.56 -16.54 18.28
C HIS A 188 7.14 -15.36 17.51
N LEU A 189 6.57 -14.19 17.74
CA LEU A 189 7.09 -12.91 17.26
C LEU A 189 7.32 -11.98 18.45
N ASN A 190 8.49 -11.34 18.47
CA ASN A 190 8.79 -10.28 19.42
C ASN A 190 8.18 -8.96 18.96
N GLU A 191 8.03 -8.03 19.89
CA GLU A 191 7.43 -6.72 19.64
C GLU A 191 8.20 -5.90 18.58
N ASP A 192 9.50 -6.15 18.42
CA ASP A 192 10.39 -5.47 17.45
C ASP A 192 10.61 -6.25 16.14
N ASP A 193 10.00 -7.44 16.00
CA ASP A 193 9.93 -8.15 14.72
C ASP A 193 9.05 -7.36 13.73
N LEU A 194 9.38 -7.43 12.44
CA LEU A 194 8.68 -6.67 11.40
C LEU A 194 7.59 -7.48 10.71
N ILE A 195 6.48 -6.80 10.47
CA ILE A 195 5.36 -7.30 9.69
C ILE A 195 5.17 -6.39 8.49
N MET A 196 5.06 -6.97 7.30
CA MET A 196 4.54 -6.29 6.13
C MET A 196 3.18 -6.89 5.77
N VAL A 197 2.14 -6.07 5.80
CA VAL A 197 0.81 -6.41 5.29
C VAL A 197 0.69 -5.86 3.89
N ALA A 198 0.25 -6.66 2.93
CA ALA A 198 -0.04 -6.20 1.57
C ALA A 198 -1.35 -6.83 1.06
N ASP A 199 -2.08 -6.11 0.20
CA ASP A 199 -3.27 -6.67 -0.43
C ASP A 199 -2.91 -7.83 -1.35
N SER A 200 -3.72 -8.89 -1.29
CA SER A 200 -3.35 -10.18 -1.89
C SER A 200 -3.76 -10.32 -3.35
N ALA A 201 -4.80 -9.62 -3.82
CA ALA A 201 -5.41 -9.86 -5.12
C ALA A 201 -4.97 -8.86 -6.22
N ASP A 202 -4.19 -7.86 -5.87
CA ASP A 202 -3.76 -6.77 -6.74
C ASP A 202 -2.36 -6.26 -6.41
N SER A 203 -1.59 -6.93 -5.56
CA SER A 203 -0.22 -6.49 -5.28
C SER A 203 0.85 -7.45 -5.82
N TRP A 204 1.89 -6.89 -6.44
CA TRP A 204 3.08 -7.63 -6.87
C TRP A 204 4.33 -7.10 -6.18
N PHE A 205 5.23 -8.01 -5.82
CA PHE A 205 6.56 -7.63 -5.35
C PHE A 205 7.51 -7.58 -6.55
N GLN A 206 8.45 -6.63 -6.58
CA GLN A 206 9.46 -6.56 -7.65
C GLN A 206 10.91 -6.44 -7.17
N LEU A 207 11.16 -6.10 -5.90
CA LEU A 207 12.50 -5.93 -5.33
C LEU A 207 12.74 -6.88 -4.15
N PRO A 208 14.00 -7.28 -3.88
CA PRO A 208 14.33 -8.25 -2.83
C PRO A 208 14.17 -7.69 -1.40
N PRO A 209 14.05 -8.56 -0.38
CA PRO A 209 13.81 -8.15 1.02
C PRO A 209 14.90 -7.26 1.61
N SER A 210 16.14 -7.36 1.12
CA SER A 210 17.24 -6.50 1.58
C SER A 210 16.96 -5.02 1.28
N VAL A 211 16.35 -4.72 0.13
CA VAL A 211 15.98 -3.35 -0.26
C VAL A 211 14.81 -2.85 0.59
N LEU A 212 13.80 -3.70 0.84
CA LEU A 212 12.68 -3.36 1.72
C LEU A 212 13.17 -2.98 3.13
N LEU A 213 14.03 -3.81 3.71
CA LEU A 213 14.55 -3.58 5.06
C LEU A 213 15.38 -2.31 5.13
N TRP A 214 16.24 -2.09 4.13
CA TRP A 214 17.03 -0.87 4.05
C TRP A 214 16.11 0.38 3.98
N ARG A 215 15.11 0.38 3.09
CA ARG A 215 14.20 1.52 2.90
C ARG A 215 13.34 1.78 4.12
N TYR A 216 12.80 0.72 4.74
CA TYR A 216 12.00 0.84 5.95
C TYR A 216 12.75 1.56 7.08
N HIS A 217 14.02 1.24 7.29
CA HIS A 217 14.83 1.90 8.32
C HIS A 217 15.22 3.31 7.91
N ALA A 218 15.71 3.52 6.68
CA ALA A 218 16.14 4.82 6.19
C ALA A 218 15.00 5.87 6.21
N LEU A 219 13.82 5.50 5.71
CA LEU A 219 12.66 6.41 5.64
C LEU A 219 12.08 6.70 7.04
N ASN A 220 12.19 5.77 8.00
CA ASN A 220 11.72 6.00 9.37
C ASN A 220 12.70 6.93 10.11
N GLU A 221 14.00 6.79 9.87
CA GLU A 221 15.00 7.71 10.40
C GLU A 221 14.73 9.13 9.88
N GLU A 222 14.58 9.30 8.57
CA GLU A 222 14.24 10.58 7.95
C GLU A 222 12.94 11.19 8.52
N ALA A 223 11.90 10.37 8.68
CA ALA A 223 10.65 10.83 9.26
C ALA A 223 10.82 11.28 10.72
N ASN A 224 11.59 10.54 11.52
CA ASN A 224 11.88 10.90 12.91
C ASN A 224 12.78 12.14 13.01
N GLU A 225 13.70 12.34 12.08
CA GLU A 225 14.48 13.58 11.95
C GLU A 225 13.58 14.78 11.63
N ARG A 226 12.63 14.61 10.70
CA ARG A 226 11.63 15.64 10.40
C ARG A 226 10.75 15.97 11.60
N LEU A 227 10.25 14.95 12.32
CA LEU A 227 9.49 15.16 13.56
C LEU A 227 10.31 15.94 14.59
N ARG A 228 11.60 15.59 14.76
CA ARG A 228 12.52 16.27 15.68
C ARG A 228 12.76 17.72 15.27
N ALA A 229 12.95 18.00 13.98
CA ALA A 229 13.14 19.34 13.45
C ALA A 229 11.88 20.22 13.64
N GLN A 230 10.70 19.61 13.60
CA GLN A 230 9.41 20.28 13.83
C GLN A 230 9.05 20.44 15.31
N TRP A 231 9.85 19.93 16.24
CA TRP A 231 9.61 20.05 17.68
C TRP A 231 10.34 21.27 18.26
N PRO A 232 9.65 22.38 18.57
CA PRO A 232 10.32 23.64 18.95
C PRO A 232 10.65 23.72 20.45
N HIS A 233 10.36 22.68 21.22
CA HIS A 233 10.39 22.71 22.69
C HIS A 233 11.64 22.02 23.26
N LYS A 234 11.97 22.36 24.52
CA LYS A 234 13.14 21.77 25.20
C LYS A 234 12.83 20.40 25.80
N SER A 235 11.57 20.12 26.10
CA SER A 235 11.14 18.80 26.55
C SER A 235 11.42 17.72 25.50
N GLU A 236 11.51 16.48 25.98
CA GLU A 236 11.61 15.31 25.11
C GLU A 236 10.43 15.25 24.14
N MET A 237 10.73 15.02 22.85
CA MET A 237 9.71 14.91 21.82
C MET A 237 8.85 13.66 22.08
N PRO A 238 7.52 13.80 22.22
CA PRO A 238 6.65 12.67 22.58
C PRO A 238 6.20 11.83 21.37
N MET A 239 6.70 12.14 20.17
CA MET A 239 6.24 11.60 18.88
C MET A 239 7.33 10.75 18.26
N LYS A 240 6.96 9.71 17.54
CA LYS A 240 7.89 8.84 16.80
C LYS A 240 7.18 8.23 15.61
N GLN A 241 7.89 7.89 14.54
CA GLN A 241 7.39 7.06 13.46
C GLN A 241 8.11 5.71 13.46
N THR A 242 7.34 4.62 13.40
CA THR A 242 7.83 3.24 13.23
C THR A 242 6.99 2.46 12.23
N ILE A 243 5.72 2.83 12.04
CA ILE A 243 4.84 2.22 11.04
C ILE A 243 4.85 3.10 9.79
N MET A 244 5.05 2.48 8.64
CA MET A 244 4.83 3.09 7.33
C MET A 244 3.60 2.51 6.68
N VAL A 245 2.74 3.40 6.21
CA VAL A 245 1.56 3.06 5.42
C VAL A 245 1.72 3.64 4.03
N SER A 246 1.25 2.91 3.01
CA SER A 246 1.25 3.41 1.64
C SER A 246 0.51 4.76 1.55
N ALA A 247 1.00 5.64 0.68
CA ALA A 247 0.43 6.95 0.44
C ALA A 247 -0.25 7.02 -0.94
N GLN A 248 -1.28 7.86 -1.06
CA GLN A 248 -1.99 8.17 -2.30
C GLN A 248 -2.29 9.66 -2.40
N LYS A 249 -2.68 10.11 -3.59
CA LYS A 249 -2.96 11.52 -3.92
C LYS A 249 -4.31 12.07 -3.46
N ARG A 250 -5.28 11.20 -3.13
CA ARG A 250 -6.64 11.63 -2.80
C ARG A 250 -7.03 11.31 -1.36
N CYS A 251 -7.67 12.25 -0.67
CA CYS A 251 -8.35 11.92 0.59
C CYS A 251 -9.60 11.07 0.33
N TRP A 252 -9.54 9.79 0.68
CA TRP A 252 -10.62 8.83 0.48
C TRP A 252 -10.57 7.77 1.61
N PRO A 253 -11.71 7.34 2.19
CA PRO A 253 -13.08 7.69 1.86
C PRO A 253 -13.57 9.09 2.29
N ARG A 254 -14.63 9.60 1.66
CA ARG A 254 -15.31 10.87 2.03
C ARG A 254 -16.05 10.69 3.34
N ALA A 255 -16.30 11.78 4.07
CA ALA A 255 -16.98 11.77 5.37
C ALA A 255 -18.29 10.97 5.43
N LYS A 256 -19.07 10.97 4.34
CA LYS A 256 -20.33 10.19 4.23
C LYS A 256 -20.15 8.66 4.30
N SER A 257 -18.91 8.16 4.36
CA SER A 257 -18.58 6.74 4.47
C SER A 257 -18.61 6.18 5.90
N GLY A 258 -18.89 7.02 6.90
CA GLY A 258 -18.87 6.65 8.32
C GLY A 258 -17.52 6.86 9.01
N SER A 259 -16.57 7.50 8.32
CA SER A 259 -15.25 7.86 8.86
C SER A 259 -14.87 9.30 8.51
N ASN A 260 -14.12 9.97 9.39
CA ASN A 260 -13.59 11.32 9.16
C ASN A 260 -12.06 11.28 9.09
N LEU A 261 -11.50 11.46 7.90
CA LEU A 261 -10.05 11.38 7.68
C LEU A 261 -9.31 12.66 8.09
N HIS A 262 -10.04 13.71 8.50
CA HIS A 262 -9.45 14.99 8.89
C HIS A 262 -8.53 15.59 7.81
N CYS A 263 -8.94 15.47 6.54
CA CYS A 263 -8.12 15.80 5.36
C CYS A 263 -7.45 17.18 5.40
N ASP A 264 -8.12 18.17 6.01
CA ASP A 264 -7.67 19.57 6.10
C ASP A 264 -6.68 19.82 7.26
N ALA A 265 -6.47 18.84 8.14
CA ALA A 265 -5.58 18.92 9.30
C ALA A 265 -4.34 18.02 9.18
N LEU A 266 -4.18 17.33 8.04
CA LEU A 266 -3.06 16.44 7.77
C LEU A 266 -1.79 17.23 7.44
N PRO A 267 -0.60 16.69 7.73
CA PRO A 267 0.66 17.32 7.35
C PRO A 267 0.81 17.39 5.83
N GLU A 268 1.55 18.40 5.37
CA GLU A 268 1.94 18.50 3.96
C GLU A 268 2.94 17.43 3.55
N SER A 269 2.92 17.07 2.26
CA SER A 269 3.87 16.12 1.69
C SER A 269 5.30 16.69 1.78
N PRO A 270 6.29 15.91 2.23
CA PRO A 270 7.69 16.33 2.26
C PRO A 270 8.35 16.29 0.87
N LEU A 271 7.66 15.79 -0.16
CA LEU A 271 8.13 15.79 -1.54
C LEU A 271 8.31 17.22 -2.05
N ARG A 272 9.14 17.38 -3.08
CA ARG A 272 9.37 18.68 -3.74
C ARG A 272 8.05 19.38 -4.12
N GLU A 273 7.96 20.67 -3.87
CA GLU A 273 6.73 21.46 -4.07
C GLU A 273 6.29 21.58 -5.53
N ASP A 274 7.21 21.34 -6.47
CA ASP A 274 7.00 21.37 -7.92
C ASP A 274 6.97 19.96 -8.53
N LEU A 275 6.57 18.94 -7.76
CA LEU A 275 6.62 17.52 -8.18
C LEU A 275 5.94 17.31 -9.54
N TYR A 276 4.75 17.88 -9.73
CA TYR A 276 3.96 17.84 -10.96
C TYR A 276 4.02 19.18 -11.74
N GLY A 277 5.05 19.99 -11.49
CA GLY A 277 5.21 21.31 -12.09
C GLY A 277 4.56 22.44 -11.29
N PRO A 278 4.41 23.64 -11.89
CA PRO A 278 3.98 24.85 -11.18
C PRO A 278 2.57 24.79 -10.58
N GLU A 279 1.73 23.87 -11.05
CA GLU A 279 0.34 23.69 -10.60
C GLU A 279 0.18 22.62 -9.51
N THR A 280 1.29 22.06 -9.03
CA THR A 280 1.30 21.05 -7.95
C THR A 280 0.47 21.54 -6.76
N ASP A 281 -0.44 20.69 -6.28
CA ASP A 281 -1.35 20.92 -5.14
C ASP A 281 -2.31 22.13 -5.22
N LYS A 282 -2.36 22.90 -6.32
CA LYS A 282 -3.17 24.14 -6.37
C LYS A 282 -4.68 23.91 -6.37
N ASP A 283 -5.15 22.81 -6.96
CA ASP A 283 -6.56 22.43 -6.95
C ASP A 283 -6.71 20.91 -6.75
N PRO A 284 -6.56 20.40 -5.51
CA PRO A 284 -6.55 18.97 -5.25
C PRO A 284 -7.90 18.29 -5.51
N ASN A 285 -8.99 19.05 -5.63
CA ASN A 285 -10.32 18.53 -5.88
C ASN A 285 -10.62 18.38 -7.38
N LEU A 286 -10.11 19.29 -8.22
CA LEU A 286 -10.32 19.26 -9.67
C LEU A 286 -9.14 18.66 -10.43
N ARG A 287 -7.90 18.79 -9.94
CA ARG A 287 -6.64 18.33 -10.56
C ARG A 287 -5.88 17.33 -9.68
N MET A 288 -6.56 16.26 -9.29
CA MET A 288 -6.01 15.21 -8.43
C MET A 288 -4.73 14.55 -8.97
N VAL A 289 -4.52 14.55 -10.30
CA VAL A 289 -3.31 14.00 -10.93
C VAL A 289 -2.04 14.76 -10.53
N ASP A 290 -2.16 16.05 -10.18
CA ASP A 290 -1.04 16.94 -9.83
C ASP A 290 -0.86 17.12 -8.32
N VAL A 291 -1.43 16.21 -7.52
CA VAL A 291 -1.37 16.27 -6.05
C VAL A 291 -0.25 15.39 -5.54
N ARG A 292 0.59 15.93 -4.65
CA ARG A 292 1.62 15.11 -3.99
C ARG A 292 0.94 14.09 -3.07
N PRO A 293 1.39 12.82 -3.06
CA PRO A 293 0.91 11.82 -2.12
C PRO A 293 1.00 12.35 -0.68
N LYS A 294 -0.13 12.39 0.02
CA LYS A 294 -0.21 12.76 1.45
C LYS A 294 -1.38 12.15 2.21
N TYR A 295 -2.14 11.28 1.55
CA TYR A 295 -3.27 10.58 2.15
C TYR A 295 -2.96 9.10 2.27
N ILE A 296 -3.54 8.44 3.26
CA ILE A 296 -3.33 7.02 3.48
C ILE A 296 -3.93 6.17 2.34
N ASN A 297 -3.24 5.12 1.95
CA ASN A 297 -3.77 3.99 1.20
C ASN A 297 -3.65 2.74 2.06
N SER A 298 -4.76 2.03 2.32
CA SER A 298 -4.73 0.84 3.18
C SER A 298 -4.19 -0.41 2.48
N GLY A 299 -3.64 -0.31 1.27
CA GLY A 299 -3.14 -1.45 0.51
C GLY A 299 -1.93 -2.12 1.14
N ALA A 300 -1.02 -1.34 1.74
CA ALA A 300 0.18 -1.86 2.36
C ALA A 300 0.57 -1.14 3.67
N PHE A 301 1.08 -1.92 4.61
CA PHE A 301 1.60 -1.46 5.90
C PHE A 301 2.91 -2.20 6.19
N ILE A 302 3.87 -1.53 6.81
CA ILE A 302 5.04 -2.18 7.40
C ILE A 302 5.39 -1.54 8.73
N GLY A 303 5.67 -2.35 9.74
CA GLY A 303 6.02 -1.85 11.06
C GLY A 303 6.35 -2.97 12.04
N PRO A 304 6.79 -2.61 13.26
CA PRO A 304 7.09 -3.57 14.31
C PRO A 304 5.78 -4.15 14.86
N VAL A 305 5.80 -5.43 15.24
CA VAL A 305 4.62 -6.16 15.75
C VAL A 305 3.92 -5.38 16.86
N GLY A 306 4.65 -4.80 17.81
CA GLY A 306 4.05 -4.12 18.94
C GLY A 306 3.25 -2.87 18.58
N ASP A 307 3.79 -2.03 17.71
CA ASP A 307 3.08 -0.82 17.30
C ASP A 307 1.95 -1.16 16.31
N MET A 308 2.19 -2.11 15.39
CA MET A 308 1.15 -2.63 14.50
C MET A 308 -0.05 -3.19 15.29
N ARG A 309 0.19 -3.88 16.42
CA ARG A 309 -0.88 -4.36 17.30
C ARG A 309 -1.70 -3.24 17.89
N LYS A 310 -1.07 -2.17 18.38
CA LYS A 310 -1.77 -1.01 18.95
C LYS A 310 -2.64 -0.34 17.90
N TYR A 311 -2.08 -0.08 16.71
CA TYR A 311 -2.78 0.59 15.63
C TYR A 311 -3.97 -0.23 15.10
N PHE A 312 -3.77 -1.52 14.82
CA PHE A 312 -4.84 -2.41 14.37
C PHE A 312 -5.92 -2.63 15.44
N ARG A 313 -5.54 -2.64 16.73
CA ARG A 313 -6.50 -2.70 17.84
C ARG A 313 -7.38 -1.45 17.89
N ARG A 314 -6.79 -0.26 17.81
CA ARG A 314 -7.54 1.00 17.75
C ARG A 314 -8.49 1.04 16.54
N ALA A 315 -8.03 0.57 15.38
CA ALA A 315 -8.87 0.45 14.17
C ALA A 315 -10.05 -0.51 14.37
N GLN A 316 -9.81 -1.66 15.02
CA GLN A 316 -10.85 -2.63 15.34
C GLN A 316 -11.87 -2.05 16.33
N GLU A 317 -11.43 -1.37 17.38
CA GLU A 317 -12.30 -0.71 18.36
C GLU A 317 -13.18 0.36 17.72
N ARG A 318 -12.58 1.21 16.86
CA ARG A 318 -13.33 2.24 16.14
C ARG A 318 -14.38 1.65 15.20
N TYR A 319 -14.06 0.54 14.53
CA TYR A 319 -14.99 -0.21 13.71
C TYR A 319 -16.14 -0.82 14.52
N GLU A 320 -15.84 -1.48 15.64
CA GLU A 320 -16.85 -2.09 16.52
C GLU A 320 -17.80 -1.05 17.10
N PHE A 321 -17.25 0.07 17.57
CA PHE A 321 -18.04 1.20 18.06
C PHE A 321 -18.93 1.79 16.97
N GLY A 322 -18.35 2.11 15.81
CA GLY A 322 -19.11 2.65 14.69
C GLY A 322 -20.22 1.70 14.25
N LYS A 323 -19.95 0.39 14.23
CA LYS A 323 -20.94 -0.63 13.87
C LYS A 323 -22.09 -0.69 14.87
N ALA A 324 -21.81 -0.51 16.16
CA ALA A 324 -22.83 -0.46 17.19
C ALA A 324 -23.75 0.77 17.04
N GLU A 325 -23.20 1.93 16.67
CA GLU A 325 -23.95 3.17 16.52
C GLU A 325 -24.70 3.29 15.19
N GLN A 326 -24.05 2.94 14.09
CA GLN A 326 -24.48 3.27 12.72
C GLN A 326 -24.77 2.02 11.88
N GLY A 327 -24.69 0.82 12.46
CA GLY A 327 -24.87 -0.43 11.73
C GLY A 327 -23.73 -0.71 10.73
N ASN A 328 -23.99 -1.51 9.71
CA ASN A 328 -22.97 -2.01 8.76
C ASN A 328 -22.74 -1.07 7.56
N HIS A 329 -22.77 0.24 7.75
CA HIS A 329 -22.72 1.24 6.66
C HIS A 329 -21.31 1.76 6.32
N PHE A 330 -20.27 0.94 6.52
CA PHE A 330 -18.88 1.31 6.23
C PHE A 330 -18.46 0.88 4.83
N TYR A 331 -17.81 1.81 4.12
CA TYR A 331 -17.39 1.58 2.74
C TYR A 331 -16.01 0.89 2.63
N SER A 332 -15.06 1.24 3.49
CA SER A 332 -13.66 0.81 3.37
C SER A 332 -12.95 0.79 4.72
N ASP A 333 -12.03 -0.16 4.89
CA ASP A 333 -11.06 -0.22 5.99
C ASP A 333 -10.11 0.99 6.02
N GLN A 334 -9.80 1.56 4.85
CA GLN A 334 -9.01 2.79 4.71
C GLN A 334 -9.58 3.95 5.51
N GLY A 335 -10.91 4.02 5.66
CA GLY A 335 -11.57 5.05 6.46
C GLY A 335 -11.17 5.02 7.92
N PHE A 336 -11.12 3.84 8.52
CA PHE A 336 -10.76 3.66 9.93
C PHE A 336 -9.29 3.98 10.18
N PHE A 337 -8.40 3.45 9.35
CA PHE A 337 -6.97 3.75 9.46
C PHE A 337 -6.69 5.23 9.22
N GLY A 338 -7.30 5.83 8.21
CA GLY A 338 -7.13 7.25 7.90
C GLY A 338 -7.65 8.18 8.99
N GLU A 339 -8.80 7.88 9.58
CA GLU A 339 -9.33 8.62 10.73
C GLU A 339 -8.38 8.59 11.92
N ILE A 340 -7.89 7.41 12.31
CA ILE A 340 -6.99 7.26 13.46
C ILE A 340 -5.64 7.95 13.21
N TRP A 341 -5.11 7.86 11.99
CA TRP A 341 -3.89 8.60 11.65
C TRP A 341 -4.13 10.12 11.63
N GLY A 342 -5.28 10.58 11.15
CA GLY A 342 -5.67 11.99 11.22
C GLY A 342 -5.78 12.50 12.67
N GLU A 343 -6.41 11.72 13.56
CA GLU A 343 -6.48 12.00 15.00
C GLU A 343 -5.08 12.10 15.61
N GLN A 344 -4.16 11.20 15.25
CA GLN A 344 -2.75 11.25 15.66
C GLN A 344 -2.09 12.56 15.21
N GLU A 345 -2.19 12.94 13.94
CA GLU A 345 -1.52 14.14 13.43
C GLU A 345 -2.11 15.43 14.01
N MET A 346 -3.42 15.47 14.26
CA MET A 346 -4.06 16.55 15.02
C MET A 346 -3.50 16.64 16.44
N TRP A 347 -3.36 15.50 17.12
CA TRP A 347 -2.72 15.46 18.44
C TRP A 347 -1.26 15.92 18.39
N ARG A 348 -0.49 15.52 17.37
CA ARG A 348 0.90 15.98 17.18
C ARG A 348 0.98 17.50 16.97
N THR A 349 0.07 18.08 16.20
CA THR A 349 -0.02 19.54 16.02
C THR A 349 -0.34 20.24 17.33
N TRP A 350 -1.35 19.75 18.07
CA TRP A 350 -1.68 20.25 19.40
C TRP A 350 -0.50 20.16 20.39
N ARG A 351 0.26 19.05 20.34
CA ARG A 351 1.50 18.89 21.13
C ARG A 351 2.55 19.92 20.78
N ARG A 352 2.74 20.24 19.50
CA ARG A 352 3.68 21.28 19.04
C ARG A 352 3.23 22.68 19.48
N GLU A 353 1.94 22.94 19.56
CA GLU A 353 1.41 24.23 20.01
C GLU A 353 1.59 24.43 21.53
N LEU A 354 1.30 23.40 22.33
CA LEU A 354 1.35 23.51 23.79
C LEU A 354 2.73 23.24 24.39
N GLY A 355 3.48 22.30 23.82
CA GLY A 355 4.86 22.02 24.20
C GLY A 355 5.08 21.77 25.68
N ASP A 356 5.99 22.58 26.24
CA ASP A 356 6.44 22.53 27.64
C ASP A 356 5.32 22.89 28.65
N ALA A 357 4.17 23.43 28.19
CA ALA A 357 3.02 23.68 29.05
C ALA A 357 2.36 22.38 29.56
N ILE A 358 2.59 21.26 28.88
CA ILE A 358 2.13 19.95 29.32
C ILE A 358 3.28 19.18 29.92
N ASN A 359 3.19 18.86 31.22
CA ASN A 359 4.14 18.01 31.90
C ASN A 359 4.02 16.55 31.42
N PRO A 360 5.01 15.99 30.69
CA PRO A 360 4.93 14.64 30.15
C PRO A 360 4.99 13.55 31.23
N SER A 361 5.48 13.86 32.44
CA SER A 361 5.57 12.92 33.56
C SER A 361 4.25 12.74 34.30
N HIS A 362 3.22 13.53 33.98
CA HIS A 362 1.91 13.38 34.61
C HIS A 362 1.14 12.21 33.99
N ASN A 363 0.54 11.35 34.82
CA ASN A 363 -0.17 10.15 34.36
C ASN A 363 -1.24 10.45 33.30
N VAL A 364 -1.98 11.57 33.44
CA VAL A 364 -2.99 11.99 32.45
C VAL A 364 -2.35 12.27 31.09
N SER A 365 -1.16 12.89 31.06
CA SER A 365 -0.46 13.19 29.82
C SER A 365 0.00 11.91 29.12
N THR A 366 0.46 10.91 29.88
CA THR A 366 0.76 9.57 29.37
C THR A 366 -0.48 8.89 28.79
N MET A 367 -1.60 8.91 29.53
CA MET A 367 -2.86 8.31 29.06
C MET A 367 -3.37 8.96 27.76
N VAL A 368 -3.28 10.29 27.66
CA VAL A 368 -3.68 11.01 26.44
C VAL A 368 -2.73 10.70 25.30
N ARG A 369 -1.41 10.63 25.53
CA ARG A 369 -0.45 10.22 24.49
C ARG A 369 -0.77 8.82 23.97
N ASP A 370 -0.92 7.85 24.87
CA ASP A 370 -1.14 6.46 24.50
C ASP A 370 -2.49 6.24 23.77
N GLN A 371 -3.41 7.20 23.88
CA GLN A 371 -4.68 7.23 23.14
C GLN A 371 -4.54 7.69 21.68
N PHE A 372 -3.49 8.45 21.34
CA PHE A 372 -3.38 9.10 20.02
C PHE A 372 -2.07 8.82 19.28
N GLU A 373 -0.97 8.52 19.96
CA GLU A 373 0.34 8.26 19.34
C GLU A 373 0.53 6.76 19.08
N PHE A 374 0.35 6.36 17.82
CA PHE A 374 0.46 4.98 17.35
C PHE A 374 1.72 4.72 16.53
N HIS A 375 2.59 5.72 16.43
CA HIS A 375 3.80 5.73 15.63
C HIS A 375 3.58 5.59 14.12
N VAL A 376 2.42 6.01 13.63
CA VAL A 376 2.05 5.90 12.22
C VAL A 376 2.62 7.06 11.41
N GLY A 377 3.08 6.77 10.20
CA GLY A 377 3.30 7.74 9.15
C GLY A 377 3.23 7.12 7.77
N LEU A 378 3.51 7.93 6.75
CA LEU A 378 3.29 7.56 5.36
C LEU A 378 4.61 7.33 4.61
N ASP A 379 4.57 6.40 3.66
CA ASP A 379 5.57 6.24 2.60
C ASP A 379 5.33 7.30 1.51
N TYR A 380 5.65 8.56 1.82
CA TYR A 380 5.43 9.70 0.92
C TYR A 380 6.15 9.52 -0.42
N ASN A 381 7.38 8.97 -0.41
CA ASN A 381 8.16 8.68 -1.60
C ASN A 381 7.66 7.45 -2.38
N GLN A 382 6.68 6.70 -1.84
CA GLN A 382 6.10 5.50 -2.45
C GLN A 382 7.12 4.43 -2.87
N THR A 383 8.26 4.38 -2.18
CA THR A 383 9.35 3.45 -2.52
C THR A 383 9.20 2.09 -1.84
N ILE A 384 8.34 1.96 -0.83
CA ILE A 384 7.94 0.66 -0.28
C ILE A 384 6.71 0.16 -1.04
N SER A 385 5.65 0.94 -1.15
CA SER A 385 4.45 0.53 -1.87
C SER A 385 3.78 1.69 -2.58
N ILE A 386 3.61 1.54 -3.90
CA ILE A 386 2.90 2.50 -4.75
C ILE A 386 1.50 1.95 -5.09
N PRO A 387 0.42 2.69 -4.78
CA PRO A 387 -0.90 2.42 -5.30
C PRO A 387 -1.07 3.11 -6.65
N THR A 388 -1.35 2.32 -7.69
CA THR A 388 -1.56 2.87 -9.06
C THR A 388 -2.83 3.70 -9.23
N VAL A 389 -3.75 3.68 -8.25
CA VAL A 389 -4.95 4.52 -8.26
C VAL A 389 -4.57 5.98 -8.03
N PHE A 390 -5.14 6.88 -8.85
CA PHE A 390 -4.81 8.30 -8.88
C PHE A 390 -3.42 8.62 -9.44
N GLU A 391 -2.69 7.59 -9.86
CA GLU A 391 -1.32 7.64 -10.43
C GLU A 391 -1.31 6.80 -11.71
N GLU A 392 -2.43 6.85 -12.44
CA GLU A 392 -2.67 6.00 -13.58
C GLU A 392 -1.61 6.18 -14.68
N ASP A 393 -1.02 7.35 -14.82
CA ASP A 393 -0.10 7.67 -15.92
C ASP A 393 1.31 8.05 -15.46
N ASP A 394 1.56 8.05 -14.15
CA ASP A 394 2.82 8.50 -13.53
C ASP A 394 3.98 7.51 -13.75
N GLY A 395 3.70 6.22 -13.89
CA GLY A 395 4.72 5.17 -13.95
C GLY A 395 4.48 4.10 -15.01
N ASP A 396 5.57 3.42 -15.38
CA ASP A 396 5.57 2.34 -16.37
C ASP A 396 6.65 1.29 -16.07
N ILE A 397 6.59 0.14 -16.75
CA ILE A 397 7.60 -0.92 -16.67
C ILE A 397 8.67 -0.70 -17.74
N LEU A 398 9.89 -0.37 -17.31
CA LEU A 398 11.00 0.07 -18.15
C LEU A 398 12.35 -0.46 -17.66
N THR A 399 13.40 -0.29 -18.49
CA THR A 399 14.79 -0.52 -18.10
C THR A 399 15.47 0.82 -17.80
N LEU A 400 16.12 0.92 -16.63
CA LEU A 400 16.72 2.18 -16.17
C LEU A 400 17.94 2.61 -17.01
N ASN A 401 18.59 1.69 -17.72
CA ASN A 401 19.67 2.01 -18.66
C ASN A 401 19.16 2.55 -20.01
N ASN A 402 17.86 2.44 -20.31
CA ASN A 402 17.29 3.00 -21.54
C ASN A 402 16.96 4.49 -21.37
N GLN A 403 18.02 5.30 -21.27
CA GLN A 403 17.91 6.75 -21.06
C GLN A 403 17.20 7.48 -22.20
N THR A 404 17.24 6.94 -23.43
CA THR A 404 16.47 7.49 -24.56
C THR A 404 14.97 7.37 -24.32
N TYR A 405 14.47 6.18 -24.00
CA TYR A 405 13.05 5.97 -23.67
C TYR A 405 12.61 6.85 -22.49
N ILE A 406 13.44 6.91 -21.45
CA ILE A 406 13.15 7.72 -20.27
C ILE A 406 13.06 9.20 -20.63
N ALA A 407 13.97 9.72 -21.45
CA ALA A 407 13.95 11.12 -21.88
C ALA A 407 12.73 11.44 -22.76
N GLU A 408 12.38 10.55 -23.68
CA GLU A 408 11.17 10.69 -24.50
C GLU A 408 9.90 10.71 -23.65
N ARG A 409 9.76 9.73 -22.74
CA ARG A 409 8.60 9.64 -21.85
C ARG A 409 8.55 10.78 -20.84
N SER A 410 9.69 11.25 -20.34
CA SER A 410 9.75 12.44 -19.46
C SER A 410 9.25 13.69 -20.20
N ARG A 411 9.62 13.86 -21.47
CA ARG A 411 9.13 14.98 -22.31
C ARG A 411 7.62 14.89 -22.53
N GLU A 412 7.08 13.70 -22.81
CA GLU A 412 5.63 13.49 -22.93
C GLU A 412 4.85 13.82 -21.65
N LEU A 413 5.48 13.60 -20.49
CA LEU A 413 4.94 13.91 -19.17
C LEU A 413 5.28 15.33 -18.70
N GLU A 414 5.92 16.15 -19.54
CA GLU A 414 6.34 17.52 -19.22
C GLU A 414 7.28 17.61 -18.00
N ILE A 415 8.12 16.59 -17.82
CA ILE A 415 9.10 16.50 -16.73
C ILE A 415 10.47 16.98 -17.22
N GLU A 416 10.86 18.18 -16.80
CA GLU A 416 12.18 18.76 -17.08
C GLU A 416 12.85 19.26 -15.79
N PRO A 417 14.13 18.92 -15.51
CA PRO A 417 14.93 17.94 -16.25
C PRO A 417 14.46 16.50 -16.01
N VAL A 418 14.89 15.58 -16.88
CA VAL A 418 14.73 14.12 -16.69
C VAL A 418 15.22 13.70 -15.31
N ARG A 419 14.36 13.00 -14.55
CA ARG A 419 14.61 12.67 -13.13
C ARG A 419 15.10 11.24 -12.91
N LEU A 420 14.67 10.28 -13.75
CA LEU A 420 15.08 8.88 -13.68
C LEU A 420 16.42 8.65 -14.40
N THR A 421 17.54 8.95 -13.75
CA THR A 421 18.85 8.96 -14.41
C THR A 421 19.73 7.74 -14.15
N ALA A 422 19.44 6.95 -13.10
CA ALA A 422 20.27 5.82 -12.70
C ALA A 422 19.49 4.82 -11.84
N VAL A 423 20.06 3.62 -11.67
CA VAL A 423 19.61 2.67 -10.65
C VAL A 423 20.01 3.20 -9.26
N PRO A 424 19.07 3.31 -8.31
CA PRO A 424 19.40 3.66 -6.92
C PRO A 424 20.43 2.71 -6.31
N GLU A 425 21.33 3.24 -5.50
CA GLU A 425 22.48 2.50 -4.94
C GLU A 425 22.04 1.26 -4.15
N GLU A 426 20.97 1.37 -3.37
CA GLU A 426 20.46 0.27 -2.56
C GLU A 426 19.89 -0.87 -3.41
N ILE A 427 19.40 -0.58 -4.62
CA ILE A 427 18.99 -1.60 -5.60
C ILE A 427 20.23 -2.15 -6.29
N ALA A 428 21.12 -1.30 -6.79
CA ALA A 428 22.33 -1.71 -7.49
C ALA A 428 23.21 -2.66 -6.65
N ASN A 429 23.31 -2.40 -5.35
CA ASN A 429 24.07 -3.20 -4.39
C ASN A 429 23.31 -4.43 -3.86
N ALA A 430 22.01 -4.55 -4.14
CA ALA A 430 21.23 -5.70 -3.67
C ALA A 430 21.58 -6.97 -4.45
N THR A 431 21.77 -8.08 -3.74
CA THR A 431 21.94 -9.40 -4.37
C THR A 431 20.74 -9.70 -5.25
N ASN A 432 20.99 -9.83 -6.55
CA ASN A 432 19.96 -10.17 -7.50
C ASN A 432 19.49 -11.63 -7.31
N PRO A 433 18.17 -11.93 -7.19
CA PRO A 433 17.68 -13.29 -7.04
C PRO A 433 18.10 -14.25 -8.17
N LEU A 434 18.32 -13.75 -9.39
CA LEU A 434 18.81 -14.54 -10.52
C LEU A 434 20.20 -15.14 -10.28
N ALA A 435 21.00 -14.55 -9.40
CA ALA A 435 22.32 -15.05 -9.05
C ALA A 435 22.29 -16.45 -8.41
N ARG A 436 21.11 -17.00 -8.10
CA ARG A 436 20.96 -18.37 -7.60
C ARG A 436 20.74 -19.42 -8.67
N ILE A 437 20.24 -19.00 -9.84
CA ILE A 437 19.80 -19.90 -10.90
C ILE A 437 20.64 -19.77 -12.17
N LEU A 438 21.29 -18.63 -12.37
CA LEU A 438 22.15 -18.38 -13.52
C LEU A 438 23.55 -18.99 -13.34
N SER A 439 24.25 -19.18 -14.46
CA SER A 439 25.65 -19.60 -14.49
C SER A 439 26.57 -18.48 -13.95
N GLU A 440 27.82 -18.80 -13.59
CA GLU A 440 28.79 -17.79 -13.16
C GLU A 440 29.11 -16.75 -14.25
N GLU A 441 29.04 -17.15 -15.52
CA GLU A 441 29.24 -16.25 -16.66
C GLU A 441 28.09 -15.24 -16.77
N ASP A 442 26.86 -15.73 -16.80
CA ASP A 442 25.65 -14.89 -16.88
C ASP A 442 25.55 -13.95 -15.66
N ARG A 443 25.93 -14.44 -14.46
CA ARG A 443 25.94 -13.65 -13.22
C ARG A 443 26.81 -12.41 -13.30
N ARG A 444 27.94 -12.45 -14.02
CA ARG A 444 28.85 -11.30 -14.16
C ARG A 444 28.26 -10.18 -14.99
N THR A 445 27.28 -10.50 -15.84
CA THR A 445 26.56 -9.55 -16.68
C THR A 445 25.24 -9.06 -16.07
N LEU A 446 24.85 -9.59 -14.91
CA LEU A 446 23.62 -9.17 -14.23
C LEU A 446 23.72 -7.71 -13.79
N ASN A 447 22.83 -6.90 -14.33
CA ASN A 447 22.71 -5.50 -13.98
C ASN A 447 21.23 -5.15 -13.78
N TRP A 448 20.90 -4.56 -12.65
CA TRP A 448 19.55 -4.07 -12.38
C TRP A 448 19.08 -3.00 -13.38
N GLY A 449 20.00 -2.25 -13.99
CA GLY A 449 19.67 -1.23 -14.98
C GLY A 449 19.10 -1.79 -16.29
N ASP A 450 19.41 -3.05 -16.60
CA ASP A 450 18.92 -3.74 -17.80
C ASP A 450 17.64 -4.55 -17.52
N MET A 451 17.16 -4.56 -16.29
CA MET A 451 15.95 -5.27 -15.87
C MET A 451 14.71 -4.39 -15.99
N THR A 452 13.60 -4.97 -16.44
CA THR A 452 12.31 -4.29 -16.52
C THR A 452 11.67 -4.17 -15.15
N LEU A 453 11.63 -2.94 -14.63
CA LEU A 453 11.08 -2.57 -13.33
C LEU A 453 9.97 -1.55 -13.53
N TYR A 454 8.94 -1.61 -12.69
CA TYR A 454 8.04 -0.46 -12.56
C TYR A 454 8.81 0.69 -11.92
N ALA A 455 8.78 1.84 -12.58
CA ALA A 455 9.32 3.09 -12.07
C ALA A 455 8.30 4.22 -12.30
N ASP A 456 8.21 5.10 -11.31
CA ASP A 456 7.42 6.33 -11.36
C ASP A 456 8.28 7.48 -11.87
N PHE A 457 7.82 8.22 -12.88
CA PHE A 457 8.60 9.28 -13.51
C PHE A 457 8.65 10.57 -12.68
N PHE A 458 7.63 10.83 -11.86
CA PHE A 458 7.53 12.07 -11.08
C PHE A 458 8.30 11.97 -9.77
N THR A 459 7.99 10.96 -8.97
CA THR A 459 8.61 10.67 -7.67
C THR A 459 9.95 9.96 -7.79
N THR A 460 10.28 9.42 -8.98
CA THR A 460 11.42 8.53 -9.22
C THR A 460 11.36 7.20 -8.46
N ALA A 461 10.19 6.86 -7.91
CA ALA A 461 10.01 5.67 -7.09
C ALA A 461 10.15 4.40 -7.92
N ILE A 462 10.98 3.47 -7.45
CA ILE A 462 11.02 2.08 -7.92
C ILE A 462 10.56 1.21 -6.75
N PRO A 463 9.26 0.97 -6.56
CA PRO A 463 8.68 0.45 -5.33
C PRO A 463 9.05 -1.02 -5.05
N ILE A 464 9.04 -1.43 -3.77
CA ILE A 464 9.11 -2.86 -3.42
C ILE A 464 7.86 -3.60 -3.91
N ASN A 465 6.70 -2.97 -3.69
CA ASN A 465 5.37 -3.52 -3.92
C ASN A 465 4.54 -2.58 -4.81
N ILE A 466 3.95 -3.13 -5.88
CA ILE A 466 3.06 -2.39 -6.77
C ILE A 466 1.64 -2.82 -6.46
N HIS A 467 0.78 -1.90 -6.05
CA HIS A 467 -0.64 -2.13 -5.77
C HIS A 467 -1.49 -1.68 -6.97
N HIS A 468 -1.94 -2.65 -7.77
CA HIS A 468 -2.67 -2.48 -9.02
C HIS A 468 -4.17 -2.23 -8.81
N ASN A 469 -4.50 -1.15 -8.09
CA ASN A 469 -5.86 -0.73 -7.77
C ASN A 469 -6.43 0.38 -8.68
N ALA A 470 -5.67 0.85 -9.68
CA ALA A 470 -6.14 1.74 -10.74
C ALA A 470 -7.43 1.20 -11.39
N HIS A 471 -8.49 2.00 -11.43
CA HIS A 471 -9.82 1.55 -11.87
C HIS A 471 -10.44 2.41 -12.97
N ILE A 472 -9.92 3.62 -13.18
CA ILE A 472 -10.30 4.48 -14.30
C ILE A 472 -9.91 3.78 -15.61
N ASN A 473 -10.72 3.94 -16.66
CA ASN A 473 -10.45 3.39 -18.01
C ASN A 473 -10.12 1.89 -18.06
N ASN A 474 -10.71 1.08 -17.16
CA ASN A 474 -10.46 -0.36 -17.05
C ASN A 474 -8.99 -0.74 -16.79
N LEU A 475 -8.21 0.16 -16.18
CA LEU A 475 -6.80 -0.05 -15.90
C LEU A 475 -6.51 -1.17 -14.87
N LYS A 476 -7.54 -1.71 -14.20
CA LYS A 476 -7.44 -2.96 -13.41
C LYS A 476 -6.89 -4.13 -14.24
N ASN A 477 -7.05 -4.07 -15.58
CA ASN A 477 -6.53 -5.07 -16.50
C ASN A 477 -5.00 -5.02 -16.67
N ARG A 478 -4.31 -3.99 -16.17
CA ARG A 478 -2.84 -3.98 -16.07
C ARG A 478 -2.31 -5.18 -15.30
N ARG A 479 -3.09 -5.72 -14.36
CA ARG A 479 -2.77 -7.00 -13.67
C ARG A 479 -2.64 -8.22 -14.60
N VAL A 480 -3.12 -8.11 -15.82
CA VAL A 480 -2.97 -9.12 -16.87
C VAL A 480 -1.91 -8.65 -17.86
N LEU A 481 -2.06 -7.43 -18.39
CA LEU A 481 -1.24 -6.89 -19.49
C LEU A 481 0.21 -6.54 -19.11
N TRP A 482 0.49 -6.35 -17.82
CA TRP A 482 1.83 -6.00 -17.34
C TRP A 482 2.58 -7.18 -16.73
N TRP A 483 1.91 -8.32 -16.57
CA TRP A 483 2.44 -9.44 -15.81
C TRP A 483 3.71 -10.04 -16.44
N ASP A 484 3.72 -10.17 -17.76
CA ASP A 484 4.82 -10.70 -18.55
C ASP A 484 5.95 -9.68 -18.80
N ARG A 485 5.70 -8.40 -18.51
CA ARG A 485 6.69 -7.32 -18.62
C ARG A 485 7.67 -7.29 -17.45
N MET A 486 7.35 -7.92 -16.32
CA MET A 486 8.19 -7.88 -15.11
C MET A 486 9.48 -8.69 -15.28
N TRP A 487 10.61 -8.17 -14.81
CA TRP A 487 11.93 -8.80 -15.02
C TRP A 487 12.03 -10.27 -14.58
N PHE A 488 11.32 -10.65 -13.53
CA PHE A 488 11.36 -12.01 -12.99
C PHE A 488 10.55 -13.00 -13.81
N PHE A 489 9.65 -12.52 -14.68
CA PHE A 489 8.65 -13.35 -15.34
C PHE A 489 9.26 -14.51 -16.14
N PRO A 490 10.29 -14.30 -16.99
CA PRO A 490 10.95 -15.40 -17.73
C PRO A 490 11.59 -16.46 -16.83
N TYR A 491 11.91 -16.10 -15.59
CA TYR A 491 12.63 -16.93 -14.62
C TYR A 491 11.76 -17.40 -13.46
N LEU A 492 10.48 -17.03 -13.44
CA LEU A 492 9.64 -17.07 -12.25
C LEU A 492 9.54 -18.48 -11.67
N ARG A 493 9.31 -19.50 -12.51
CA ARG A 493 9.27 -20.90 -12.07
C ARG A 493 10.57 -21.34 -11.39
N GLN A 494 11.71 -20.99 -11.99
CA GLN A 494 13.03 -21.39 -11.49
C GLN A 494 13.35 -20.70 -10.16
N LEU A 495 13.03 -19.42 -10.04
CA LEU A 495 13.18 -18.65 -8.80
C LEU A 495 12.30 -19.21 -7.67
N VAL A 496 11.03 -19.48 -7.95
CA VAL A 496 10.11 -20.10 -6.98
C VAL A 496 10.63 -21.47 -6.54
N ASN A 497 11.04 -22.33 -7.49
CA ASN A 497 11.61 -23.64 -7.15
C ASN A 497 12.85 -23.49 -6.27
N ALA A 498 13.81 -22.63 -6.67
CA ALA A 498 15.04 -22.41 -5.94
C ALA A 498 14.82 -21.94 -4.49
N GLN A 499 13.82 -21.08 -4.26
CA GLN A 499 13.48 -20.61 -2.92
C GLN A 499 12.82 -21.70 -2.07
N LEU A 500 11.82 -22.41 -2.61
CA LEU A 500 11.05 -23.40 -1.86
C LEU A 500 11.85 -24.69 -1.57
N THR A 501 12.91 -24.98 -2.33
CA THR A 501 13.78 -26.14 -2.11
C THR A 501 15.07 -25.82 -1.34
N GLN A 502 15.30 -24.55 -0.99
CA GLN A 502 16.47 -24.11 -0.25
C GLN A 502 16.66 -24.90 1.06
N ARG A 503 17.87 -25.42 1.30
CA ARG A 503 18.14 -26.26 2.48
C ARG A 503 18.28 -25.47 3.79
N ARG A 504 18.85 -24.26 3.72
CA ARG A 504 19.12 -23.41 4.89
C ARG A 504 18.64 -22.00 4.63
N GLN A 505 17.91 -21.41 5.56
CA GLN A 505 17.49 -20.01 5.45
C GLN A 505 18.71 -19.10 5.36
N GLN A 506 18.67 -18.14 4.44
CA GLN A 506 19.64 -17.05 4.37
C GLN A 506 19.06 -15.84 5.11
N PRO A 507 19.91 -14.96 5.68
CA PRO A 507 19.47 -13.67 6.17
C PRO A 507 18.76 -12.90 5.06
N LEU A 508 17.62 -12.31 5.38
CA LEU A 508 16.83 -11.49 4.46
C LEU A 508 17.48 -10.12 4.23
N GLY A 509 18.18 -9.62 5.24
CA GLY A 509 18.89 -8.36 5.19
C GLY A 509 19.64 -8.09 6.50
N ARG A 510 20.61 -7.19 6.43
CA ARG A 510 21.37 -6.70 7.57
C ARG A 510 21.30 -5.19 7.54
N VAL A 511 20.89 -4.59 8.66
CA VAL A 511 20.71 -3.14 8.74
C VAL A 511 21.30 -2.66 10.06
N GLU A 512 22.06 -1.57 10.00
CA GLU A 512 22.53 -0.85 11.19
C GLU A 512 21.35 -0.07 11.78
N ILE A 513 21.15 -0.20 13.09
CA ILE A 513 20.11 0.47 13.87
C ILE A 513 20.78 1.22 15.03
N PRO A 514 20.12 2.21 15.66
CA PRO A 514 20.72 2.99 16.75
C PRO A 514 21.30 2.13 17.89
N GLU A 515 20.68 0.98 18.18
CA GLU A 515 21.07 0.07 19.26
C GLU A 515 22.20 -0.91 18.88
N GLY A 516 22.55 -1.01 17.59
CA GLY A 516 23.54 -1.97 17.08
C GLY A 516 23.19 -2.47 15.67
N ARG A 517 23.31 -3.78 15.43
CA ARG A 517 23.05 -4.37 14.12
C ARG A 517 21.87 -5.33 14.15
N ALA A 518 20.86 -5.10 13.32
CA ALA A 518 19.77 -6.03 13.11
C ALA A 518 20.05 -6.98 11.94
N ILE A 519 19.87 -8.28 12.17
CA ILE A 519 19.86 -9.32 11.14
C ILE A 519 18.44 -9.87 11.04
N TYR A 520 17.83 -9.74 9.86
CA TYR A 520 16.46 -10.17 9.62
C TYR A 520 16.41 -11.57 9.03
N TRP A 521 15.45 -12.35 9.51
CA TRP A 521 15.21 -13.73 9.13
C TRP A 521 13.71 -13.95 8.87
N GLY A 522 13.35 -14.97 8.10
CA GLY A 522 11.98 -15.49 8.12
C GLY A 522 11.72 -16.35 9.36
N LEU A 523 10.45 -16.70 9.57
CA LEU A 523 10.07 -17.74 10.53
C LEU A 523 10.70 -19.09 10.16
N GLU A 524 10.77 -20.02 11.11
CA GLU A 524 11.43 -21.32 10.89
C GLU A 524 10.82 -22.08 9.68
N ALA A 525 9.50 -21.98 9.50
CA ALA A 525 8.79 -22.53 8.36
C ALA A 525 8.76 -21.59 7.13
N TYR A 526 9.84 -20.85 6.86
CA TYR A 526 9.95 -19.84 5.79
C TYR A 526 9.65 -20.33 4.37
N ARG A 527 9.66 -21.64 4.11
CA ARG A 527 9.36 -22.24 2.80
C ARG A 527 7.92 -22.70 2.68
N THR A 528 7.22 -22.81 3.80
CA THR A 528 5.89 -23.40 3.83
C THR A 528 4.86 -22.29 3.75
N ILE A 529 4.04 -22.33 2.70
CA ILE A 529 2.86 -21.46 2.62
C ILE A 529 1.89 -21.92 3.70
N ARG A 530 1.44 -20.98 4.52
CA ARG A 530 0.59 -21.28 5.67
C ARG A 530 -0.58 -20.31 5.74
N ARG A 531 -1.70 -20.83 6.23
CA ARG A 531 -2.90 -20.05 6.53
C ARG A 531 -3.03 -19.93 8.03
N PHE A 532 -3.25 -18.72 8.53
CA PHE A 532 -3.64 -18.53 9.90
C PHE A 532 -5.16 -18.73 10.03
N MET A 533 -5.56 -19.61 10.94
CA MET A 533 -6.97 -19.95 11.18
C MET A 533 -7.36 -19.48 12.59
N PRO A 534 -8.05 -18.33 12.74
CA PRO A 534 -8.38 -17.77 14.05
C PRO A 534 -9.22 -18.71 14.92
N ALA A 535 -10.17 -19.44 14.31
CA ALA A 535 -10.99 -20.43 15.00
C ALA A 535 -10.18 -21.59 15.61
N GLN A 536 -9.02 -21.90 15.02
CA GLN A 536 -8.11 -22.94 15.49
C GLN A 536 -6.96 -22.37 16.33
N ARG A 537 -6.86 -21.03 16.46
CA ARG A 537 -5.74 -20.31 17.07
C ARG A 537 -4.40 -20.91 16.66
N GLY A 538 -4.19 -21.06 15.35
CA GLY A 538 -3.00 -21.75 14.85
C GLY A 538 -2.78 -21.62 13.35
N MET A 539 -1.61 -22.09 12.95
CA MET A 539 -1.14 -22.10 11.57
C MET A 539 -1.44 -23.46 10.92
N VAL A 540 -1.99 -23.42 9.71
CA VAL A 540 -2.29 -24.61 8.90
C VAL A 540 -1.45 -24.56 7.64
N ASN A 541 -0.68 -25.61 7.39
CA ASN A 541 0.08 -25.75 6.15
C ASN A 541 -0.88 -25.81 4.94
N THR A 542 -0.47 -25.21 3.84
CA THR A 542 -1.21 -25.22 2.58
C THR A 542 -0.25 -25.31 1.41
N ASP A 543 -0.79 -25.63 0.24
CA ASP A 543 -0.05 -25.66 -1.03
C ASP A 543 -0.53 -24.56 -1.99
N LEU A 544 0.21 -24.40 -3.10
CA LEU A 544 -0.14 -23.45 -4.16
C LEU A 544 -1.46 -23.84 -4.84
N ASP A 545 -1.75 -25.12 -5.03
CA ASP A 545 -3.00 -25.55 -5.66
C ASP A 545 -4.24 -25.09 -4.88
N THR A 546 -4.17 -25.15 -3.54
CA THR A 546 -5.24 -24.71 -2.64
C THR A 546 -5.44 -23.21 -2.69
N VAL A 547 -4.37 -22.41 -2.82
CA VAL A 547 -4.45 -20.94 -2.71
C VAL A 547 -4.61 -20.24 -4.06
N CYS A 548 -4.16 -20.88 -5.14
CA CYS A 548 -4.16 -20.31 -6.48
C CYS A 548 -5.41 -20.68 -7.28
N THR A 549 -6.06 -21.82 -6.99
CA THR A 549 -7.12 -22.36 -7.84
C THR A 549 -8.52 -21.96 -7.36
N SER A 550 -9.12 -20.96 -8.01
CA SER A 550 -10.51 -20.56 -7.73
C SER A 550 -11.52 -21.63 -8.17
N SER A 551 -12.73 -21.58 -7.62
CA SER A 551 -13.82 -22.49 -8.03
C SER A 551 -14.17 -22.34 -9.52
N TRP A 552 -14.12 -21.12 -10.04
CA TRP A 552 -14.30 -20.84 -11.46
C TRP A 552 -13.17 -21.46 -12.31
N ALA A 553 -11.92 -21.28 -11.91
CA ALA A 553 -10.78 -21.88 -12.64
C ALA A 553 -10.89 -23.42 -12.71
N LYS A 554 -11.34 -24.06 -11.62
CA LYS A 554 -11.64 -25.51 -11.63
C LYS A 554 -12.72 -25.87 -12.64
N LYS A 555 -13.79 -25.07 -12.73
CA LYS A 555 -14.90 -25.28 -13.68
C LYS A 555 -14.44 -25.13 -15.13
N GLU A 556 -13.62 -24.12 -15.41
CA GLU A 556 -13.07 -23.85 -16.74
C GLU A 556 -11.85 -24.72 -17.09
N LYS A 557 -11.45 -25.63 -16.18
CA LYS A 557 -10.22 -26.45 -16.32
C LYS A 557 -8.98 -25.60 -16.60
N GLN A 558 -8.95 -24.36 -16.12
CA GLN A 558 -7.81 -23.47 -16.23
C GLN A 558 -6.88 -23.73 -15.05
N ASN A 559 -5.66 -24.18 -15.35
CA ASN A 559 -4.68 -24.36 -14.30
C ASN A 559 -4.02 -23.04 -13.95
N TRP A 560 -3.75 -22.81 -12.66
CA TRP A 560 -3.14 -21.57 -12.22
C TRP A 560 -1.72 -21.41 -12.75
N TRP A 561 -0.96 -22.49 -12.88
CA TRP A 561 0.43 -22.45 -13.36
C TRP A 561 0.53 -22.02 -14.82
N ASP A 562 -0.47 -22.35 -15.65
CA ASP A 562 -0.53 -21.94 -17.05
C ASP A 562 -0.72 -20.43 -17.18
N VAL A 563 -1.46 -19.81 -16.24
CA VAL A 563 -1.70 -18.35 -16.22
C VAL A 563 -0.56 -17.58 -15.55
N VAL A 564 0.04 -18.16 -14.51
CA VAL A 564 1.08 -17.52 -13.70
C VAL A 564 2.45 -17.60 -14.37
N PHE A 565 2.87 -18.76 -14.84
CA PHE A 565 4.20 -18.93 -15.43
C PHE A 565 4.22 -18.74 -16.96
N GLN A 566 3.13 -19.10 -17.65
CA GLN A 566 3.00 -18.98 -19.12
C GLN A 566 4.19 -19.56 -19.91
N ASP A 567 4.81 -20.62 -19.39
CA ASP A 567 6.03 -21.21 -19.95
C ASP A 567 5.81 -22.57 -20.63
N GLY A 568 4.56 -23.07 -20.66
CA GLY A 568 4.21 -24.36 -21.26
C GLY A 568 4.76 -25.59 -20.52
N GLN A 569 5.36 -25.43 -19.32
CA GLN A 569 6.00 -26.53 -18.59
C GLN A 569 5.04 -27.32 -17.68
N GLY A 570 3.77 -26.93 -17.60
CA GLY A 570 2.76 -27.61 -16.78
C GLY A 570 2.93 -27.37 -15.27
N PRO A 571 2.47 -28.31 -14.41
CA PRO A 571 2.47 -28.15 -12.96
C PRO A 571 3.84 -27.81 -12.36
N LEU A 572 3.85 -27.06 -11.25
CA LEU A 572 5.08 -26.80 -10.51
C LEU A 572 5.52 -28.07 -9.76
N VAL A 573 6.58 -28.71 -10.25
CA VAL A 573 7.23 -29.83 -9.56
C VAL A 573 8.44 -29.32 -8.80
N LEU A 574 8.39 -29.40 -7.47
CA LEU A 574 9.52 -28.99 -6.63
C LEU A 574 10.66 -30.00 -6.78
N LYS A 575 11.75 -29.59 -7.43
CA LYS A 575 12.95 -30.41 -7.62
C LYS A 575 14.02 -30.00 -6.60
N ALA A 576 14.33 -30.93 -5.70
CA ALA A 576 15.27 -30.76 -4.59
C ALA A 576 16.74 -30.67 -5.02
#